data_AF-A0A357FZD3-F1
#
_entry.id   AF-A0A357FZD3-F1
#
_cell.length_a   1.000
_cell.length_b   1.000
_cell.length_c   1.000
_cell.angle_alpha   90.00
_cell.angle_beta   90.00
_cell.angle_gamma   90.00
#
_symmetry.space_group_name_H-M   'P 1'
#
loop_
_entity.id
_entity.type
_entity.pdbx_description
1 polymer ?
#
loop_
_entity_poly.entity_id
_entity_poly.type
_entity_poly.pdbx_seq_one_letter_code
_entity_poly.pdbx_strand_id
1 'polypeptide(L)'
;NWRGPVWFPVNYLIIESLQKFHHYYGDGLKVEFPTGSGNLMNLWDVSKELSRRLSHIFLKDAEGRRPVYGDCEKLQTDSHFREYVLFYEYFHGDNGTGIGASHQSGWTSLVAKLLQQSGE
;
A
#
# COMPACT_ATOMS: atom_id res chain seq x y z
N ASN A 1 14.48 11.88 0.66
CA ASN A 1 13.02 11.68 0.81
C ASN A 1 12.38 11.07 -0.45
N TRP A 2 12.59 11.57 -1.67
CA TRP A 2 11.93 11.03 -2.89
C TRP A 2 12.84 10.15 -3.79
N ARG A 3 13.57 9.18 -3.20
CA ARG A 3 14.53 8.33 -3.91
C ARG A 3 14.32 6.84 -3.61
N GLY A 4 13.09 6.35 -3.74
CA GLY A 4 12.74 4.95 -3.48
C GLY A 4 11.61 4.67 -2.47
N PRO A 5 11.30 5.51 -1.45
CA PRO A 5 10.24 5.16 -0.52
C PRO A 5 8.85 5.29 -1.16
N VAL A 6 7.90 4.61 -0.54
CA VAL A 6 6.48 4.61 -0.92
C VAL A 6 5.78 5.82 -0.29
N TRP A 7 5.11 6.59 -1.15
CA TRP A 7 4.31 7.74 -0.76
C TRP A 7 2.85 7.54 -1.15
N PHE A 8 1.94 7.67 -0.17
CA PHE A 8 0.50 7.44 -0.39
C PHE A 8 -0.16 8.36 -1.42
N PRO A 9 0.09 9.70 -1.48
CA PRO A 9 -0.59 10.56 -2.44
C PRO A 9 -0.36 10.14 -3.89
N VAL A 10 0.90 9.88 -4.23
CA VAL A 10 1.29 9.53 -5.61
C VAL A 10 0.75 8.14 -5.98
N ASN A 11 0.88 7.18 -5.07
CA ASN A 11 0.36 5.83 -5.32
C ASN A 11 -1.18 5.82 -5.45
N TYR A 12 -1.89 6.61 -4.65
CA TYR A 12 -3.34 6.75 -4.76
C TYR A 12 -3.76 7.32 -6.11
N LEU A 13 -3.08 8.38 -6.59
CA LEU A 13 -3.36 8.96 -7.91
C LEU A 13 -3.06 7.98 -9.05
N ILE A 14 -2.02 7.16 -8.92
CA ILE A 14 -1.71 6.09 -9.90
C ILE A 14 -2.85 5.07 -9.93
N ILE A 15 -3.33 4.61 -8.77
CA ILE A 15 -4.44 3.65 -8.67
C ILE A 15 -5.71 4.18 -9.34
N GLU A 16 -6.13 5.40 -8.99
CA GLU A 16 -7.31 6.04 -9.61
C GLU A 16 -7.15 6.21 -11.13
N SER A 17 -5.94 6.54 -11.58
CA SER A 17 -5.65 6.67 -13.01
C SER A 17 -5.78 5.33 -13.73
N LEU A 18 -5.24 4.24 -13.15
CA LEU A 18 -5.35 2.90 -13.72
C LEU A 18 -6.80 2.44 -13.82
N GLN A 19 -7.60 2.69 -12.78
CA GLN A 19 -9.04 2.39 -12.79
C GLN A 19 -9.77 3.18 -13.87
N LYS A 20 -9.47 4.48 -14.01
CA LYS A 20 -10.04 5.33 -15.07
C LYS A 20 -9.65 4.86 -16.48
N PHE A 21 -8.41 4.46 -16.69
CA PHE A 21 -7.98 3.94 -17.99
C PHE A 21 -8.53 2.55 -18.27
N HIS A 22 -8.69 1.69 -17.26
CA HIS A 22 -9.41 0.43 -17.43
C HIS A 22 -10.86 0.67 -17.87
N HIS A 23 -11.56 1.64 -17.29
CA HIS A 23 -12.92 1.99 -17.73
C HIS A 23 -13.00 2.30 -19.23
N TYR A 24 -11.96 2.90 -19.81
CA TYR A 24 -11.88 3.18 -21.25
C TYR A 24 -11.44 1.98 -22.09
N TYR A 25 -10.37 1.28 -21.69
CA TYR A 25 -9.77 0.20 -22.48
C TYR A 25 -10.37 -1.19 -22.25
N GLY A 26 -11.13 -1.37 -21.16
CA GLY A 26 -11.59 -2.66 -20.68
C GLY A 26 -10.43 -3.65 -20.46
N ASP A 27 -10.71 -4.93 -20.73
CA ASP A 27 -9.74 -6.02 -20.55
C ASP A 27 -8.76 -6.19 -21.72
N GLY A 28 -8.89 -5.37 -22.77
CA GLY A 28 -8.09 -5.46 -23.98
C GLY A 28 -6.66 -4.94 -23.81
N LEU A 29 -6.45 -3.92 -22.99
CA LEU A 29 -5.12 -3.40 -22.68
C LEU A 29 -4.52 -4.16 -21.50
N LYS A 30 -3.43 -4.89 -21.76
CA LYS A 30 -2.67 -5.61 -20.75
C LYS A 30 -1.24 -5.08 -20.64
N VAL A 31 -0.75 -5.06 -19.41
CA VAL A 31 0.62 -4.66 -19.07
C VAL A 31 1.27 -5.73 -18.23
N GLU A 32 2.59 -5.82 -18.30
CA GLU A 32 3.35 -6.74 -17.46
C GLU A 32 3.39 -6.20 -16.02
N PHE A 33 2.94 -7.01 -15.07
CA PHE A 33 2.96 -6.65 -13.66
C PHE A 33 3.19 -7.86 -12.73
N PRO A 34 4.21 -7.80 -11.85
CA PRO A 34 5.28 -6.79 -11.79
C PRO A 34 6.15 -6.80 -13.05
N THR A 35 6.83 -5.69 -13.33
CA THR A 35 7.78 -5.61 -14.46
C THR A 35 8.83 -6.72 -14.38
N GLY A 36 9.07 -7.40 -15.51
CA GLY A 36 10.00 -8.53 -15.61
C GLY A 36 9.45 -9.89 -15.13
N SER A 37 8.17 -9.98 -14.76
CA SER A 37 7.55 -11.25 -14.30
C SER A 37 6.99 -12.14 -15.42
N GLY A 38 6.81 -11.60 -16.63
CA GLY A 38 6.06 -12.21 -17.73
C GLY A 38 4.54 -12.27 -17.51
N ASN A 39 4.03 -11.81 -16.37
CA ASN A 39 2.60 -11.86 -16.04
C ASN A 39 1.86 -10.64 -16.60
N LEU A 40 0.94 -10.87 -17.54
CA LEU A 40 0.14 -9.82 -18.17
C LEU A 40 -1.22 -9.65 -17.48
N MET A 41 -1.46 -8.46 -16.94
CA MET A 41 -2.66 -8.09 -16.20
C MET A 41 -3.37 -6.92 -16.89
N ASN A 42 -4.71 -6.84 -16.81
CA ASN A 42 -5.41 -5.63 -17.23
C ASN A 42 -5.15 -4.51 -16.20
N LEU A 43 -5.50 -3.27 -16.54
CA LEU A 43 -5.24 -2.12 -15.66
C LEU A 43 -6.02 -2.16 -14.34
N TRP A 44 -7.18 -2.81 -14.31
CA TRP A 44 -7.96 -2.99 -13.09
C TRP A 44 -7.25 -3.91 -12.10
N ASP A 45 -6.76 -5.06 -12.56
CA ASP A 45 -6.06 -6.03 -11.74
C ASP A 45 -4.75 -5.45 -11.20
N VAL A 46 -4.04 -4.66 -12.01
CA VAL A 46 -2.85 -3.91 -11.55
C VAL A 46 -3.22 -2.92 -10.44
N SER A 47 -4.33 -2.17 -10.61
CA SER A 47 -4.80 -1.23 -9.58
C SER A 47 -5.15 -1.93 -8.27
N LYS A 48 -5.75 -3.12 -8.34
CA LYS A 48 -6.08 -3.96 -7.17
C LYS A 48 -4.82 -4.45 -6.47
N GLU A 49 -3.83 -4.93 -7.22
CA GLU A 49 -2.59 -5.43 -6.63
C GLU A 49 -1.77 -4.31 -5.95
N LEU A 50 -1.73 -3.11 -6.53
CA LEU A 50 -1.13 -1.94 -5.87
C LEU A 50 -1.90 -1.56 -4.60
N SER A 51 -3.24 -1.52 -4.67
CA SER A 51 -4.09 -1.22 -3.50
C SER A 51 -3.88 -2.23 -2.37
N ARG A 52 -3.76 -3.53 -2.72
CA ARG A 52 -3.48 -4.61 -1.78
C ARG A 52 -2.12 -4.43 -1.11
N ARG A 53 -1.07 -4.12 -1.87
CA ARG A 53 0.29 -3.89 -1.33
C ARG A 53 0.33 -2.71 -0.36
N LEU A 54 -0.30 -1.60 -0.71
CA LEU A 54 -0.38 -0.41 0.17
C LEU A 54 -1.16 -0.70 1.45
N SER A 55 -2.28 -1.41 1.33
CA SER A 55 -3.11 -1.79 2.48
C SER A 55 -2.36 -2.75 3.41
N HIS A 56 -1.62 -3.71 2.84
CA HIS A 56 -0.87 -4.72 3.59
C HIS A 56 0.19 -4.12 4.53
N ILE A 57 0.71 -2.92 4.22
CA ILE A 57 1.63 -2.19 5.12
C ILE A 57 1.07 -2.08 6.55
N PHE A 58 -0.25 -1.92 6.67
CA PHE A 58 -0.92 -1.72 7.94
C PHE A 58 -1.60 -2.97 8.47
N LEU A 59 -1.62 -4.09 7.74
CA LEU A 59 -2.29 -5.33 8.15
C LEU A 59 -1.30 -6.27 8.83
N LYS A 60 -1.82 -7.20 9.63
CA LYS A 60 -1.02 -8.28 10.21
C LYS A 60 -0.76 -9.33 9.12
N ASP A 61 0.47 -9.83 9.05
CA ASP A 61 0.84 -11.00 8.26
C ASP A 61 0.51 -12.31 9.01
N ALA A 62 0.97 -13.44 8.47
CA ALA A 62 0.74 -14.77 9.04
C ALA A 62 1.41 -14.95 10.41
N GLU A 63 2.50 -14.21 10.66
CA GLU A 63 3.25 -14.16 11.91
C GLU A 63 2.66 -13.14 12.90
N GLY A 64 1.61 -12.43 12.51
CA GLY A 64 0.93 -11.43 13.34
C GLY A 64 1.64 -10.07 13.38
N ARG A 65 2.65 -9.84 12.54
CA ARG A 65 3.44 -8.61 12.47
C ARG A 65 2.88 -7.66 11.40
N ARG A 66 3.09 -6.36 11.60
CA ARG A 66 2.72 -5.33 10.61
C ARG A 66 3.98 -4.73 9.97
N PRO A 67 4.06 -4.64 8.63
CA PRO A 67 5.20 -4.00 7.96
C PRO A 67 5.47 -2.57 8.45
N VAL A 68 4.44 -1.77 8.73
CA VAL A 68 4.56 -0.38 9.19
C VAL A 68 5.47 -0.22 10.42
N TYR A 69 5.56 -1.23 11.29
CA TYR A 69 6.41 -1.17 12.48
C TYR A 69 7.83 -1.72 12.27
N GLY A 70 8.12 -2.36 11.13
CA GLY A 70 9.40 -2.98 10.84
C GLY A 70 9.91 -3.85 11.99
N ASP A 71 11.12 -3.55 12.46
CA ASP A 71 11.80 -4.27 13.54
C ASP A 71 11.50 -3.72 14.95
N CYS A 72 10.53 -2.81 15.10
CA CYS A 72 10.16 -2.26 16.39
C CYS A 72 9.34 -3.27 17.21
N GLU A 73 10.02 -4.20 17.89
CA GLU A 73 9.39 -5.30 18.65
C GLU A 73 8.31 -4.85 19.64
N LYS A 74 8.50 -3.69 20.27
CA LYS A 74 7.51 -3.13 21.19
C LYS A 74 6.18 -2.83 20.49
N LEU A 75 6.21 -2.26 19.29
CA LEU A 75 5.00 -1.97 18.53
C LEU A 75 4.44 -3.23 17.84
N GLN A 76 5.27 -4.24 17.59
CA GLN A 76 4.80 -5.51 17.02
C GLN A 76 4.08 -6.39 18.03
N THR A 77 4.63 -6.52 19.25
CA THR A 77 4.27 -7.62 20.16
C THR A 77 3.63 -7.18 21.48
N ASP A 78 3.90 -5.96 21.97
CA ASP A 78 3.40 -5.51 23.27
C ASP A 78 1.86 -5.43 23.26
N SER A 79 1.22 -6.09 24.21
CA SER A 79 -0.23 -6.16 24.33
C SER A 79 -0.91 -4.79 24.45
N HIS A 80 -0.19 -3.77 24.91
CA HIS A 80 -0.72 -2.41 25.06
C HIS A 80 -0.55 -1.57 23.80
N PHE A 81 0.40 -1.88 22.93
CA PHE A 81 0.74 -1.01 21.79
C PHE A 81 0.42 -1.61 20.42
N ARG A 82 0.38 -2.94 20.28
CA ARG A 82 0.29 -3.62 18.98
C ARG A 82 -0.97 -3.35 18.16
N GLU A 83 -2.02 -2.84 18.79
CA GLU A 83 -3.26 -2.46 18.09
C GLU A 83 -3.31 -0.97 17.71
N TYR A 84 -2.35 -0.15 18.15
CA TYR A 84 -2.31 1.28 17.85
C TYR A 84 -1.56 1.57 16.55
N VAL A 85 -2.27 1.38 15.43
CA VAL A 85 -1.71 1.60 14.09
C VAL A 85 -1.33 3.06 13.89
N LEU A 86 -0.03 3.28 13.64
CA LEU A 86 0.51 4.61 13.39
C LEU A 86 0.55 4.92 11.89
N PHE A 87 0.33 6.18 11.56
CA PHE A 87 0.51 6.71 10.21
C PHE A 87 1.79 7.53 10.11
N TYR A 88 2.49 7.34 9.00
CA TYR A 88 3.79 7.94 8.73
C TYR A 88 3.75 8.76 7.45
N GLU A 89 4.72 9.66 7.30
CA GLU A 89 4.89 10.49 6.12
C GLU A 89 5.12 9.67 4.85
N TYR A 90 5.99 8.65 4.92
CA TYR A 90 6.30 7.72 3.85
C TYR A 90 6.80 6.38 4.41
N PHE A 91 6.97 5.38 3.53
CA PHE A 91 7.30 4.01 3.92
C PHE A 91 8.53 3.49 3.17
N HIS A 92 9.32 2.63 3.80
CA HIS A 92 10.48 2.01 3.16
C HIS A 92 10.05 1.22 1.91
N GLY A 93 10.77 1.38 0.80
CA GLY A 93 10.43 0.73 -0.47
C GLY A 93 10.47 -0.79 -0.40
N ASP A 94 11.42 -1.35 0.34
CA ASP A 94 11.65 -2.80 0.37
C ASP A 94 10.80 -3.55 1.40
N ASN A 95 10.47 -2.93 2.54
CA ASN A 95 9.86 -3.63 3.67
C ASN A 95 8.63 -2.92 4.28
N GLY A 96 8.24 -1.75 3.75
CA GLY A 96 7.04 -1.05 4.22
C GLY A 96 7.13 -0.41 5.60
N THR A 97 8.30 -0.36 6.24
CA THR A 97 8.47 0.31 7.55
C THR A 97 8.11 1.78 7.45
N GLY A 98 7.37 2.32 8.42
CA GLY A 98 7.04 3.74 8.50
C GLY A 98 8.27 4.62 8.79
N ILE A 99 8.46 5.69 8.01
CA ILE A 99 9.61 6.60 8.10
C ILE A 99 9.11 8.06 8.06
N GLY A 100 9.89 8.95 8.67
CA GLY A 100 9.58 10.38 8.72
C GLY A 100 8.67 10.73 9.89
N ALA A 101 7.88 11.79 9.74
CA ALA A 101 6.95 12.19 10.79
C ALA A 101 5.90 11.10 11.06
N SER A 102 5.74 10.71 12.33
CA SER A 102 4.63 9.86 12.80
C SER A 102 3.38 10.72 13.06
N HIS A 103 2.24 10.05 13.23
CA HIS A 103 0.92 10.69 13.33
C HIS A 103 0.54 11.53 12.10
N GLN A 104 1.11 11.21 10.94
CA GLN A 104 0.75 11.85 9.66
C GLN A 104 -0.57 11.26 9.16
N SER A 105 -1.68 11.64 9.78
CA SER A 105 -3.04 11.27 9.36
C SER A 105 -3.57 12.13 8.21
N GLY A 106 -2.69 12.83 7.50
CA GLY A 106 -3.03 13.59 6.30
C GLY A 106 -3.29 12.63 5.15
N TRP A 107 -2.36 12.56 4.20
CA TRP A 107 -2.54 11.74 3.00
C TRP A 107 -2.50 10.24 3.27
N THR A 108 -1.85 9.79 4.34
CA THR A 108 -1.74 8.35 4.63
C THR A 108 -3.10 7.74 5.00
N SER A 109 -4.05 8.57 5.45
CA SER A 109 -5.45 8.16 5.68
C SER A 109 -6.17 7.65 4.43
N LEU A 110 -5.65 7.93 3.23
CA LEU A 110 -6.16 7.39 1.96
C LEU A 110 -6.17 5.86 1.93
N VAL A 111 -5.38 5.18 2.78
CA VAL A 111 -5.47 3.72 2.95
C VAL A 111 -6.88 3.24 3.29
N ALA A 112 -7.66 4.02 4.06
CA ALA A 112 -9.03 3.65 4.40
C ALA A 112 -9.91 3.56 3.14
N LYS A 113 -9.68 4.43 2.15
CA LYS A 113 -10.39 4.39 0.87
C LYS A 113 -9.97 3.18 0.03
N LEU A 114 -8.68 2.85 0.01
CA LEU A 114 -8.17 1.67 -0.67
C LEU A 114 -8.73 0.37 -0.07
N LEU A 115 -8.80 0.28 1.26
CA LEU A 115 -9.43 -0.83 1.98
C LEU A 115 -10.92 -0.94 1.66
N GLN A 116 -11.65 0.18 1.63
CA GLN A 116 -13.07 0.19 1.25
C GLN A 116 -13.30 -0.27 -0.20
N GLN A 117 -12.46 0.14 -1.15
CA GLN A 117 -12.56 -0.26 -2.55
C GLN A 117 -12.16 -1.72 -2.79
N SER A 118 -11.30 -2.27 -1.95
CA SER A 118 -10.79 -3.64 -2.07
C SER A 118 -11.60 -4.66 -1.28
N GLY A 119 -12.37 -4.21 -0.27
CA GLY A 119 -13.24 -5.05 0.55
C GLY A 119 -14.60 -5.25 -0.11
N GLU A 120 -14.73 -6.33 -0.87
CA GLU A 120 -15.95 -7.14 -0.98
C GLU A 120 -15.77 -8.42 -0.15
#